data_AF-A0A7C1LCS8-F1
#
_entry.id   AF-A0A7C1LCS8-F1
#
_cell.length_a   1.000
_cell.length_b   1.000
_cell.length_c   1.000
_cell.angle_alpha   90.00
_cell.angle_beta   90.00
_cell.angle_gamma   90.00
#
_symmetry.space_group_name_H-M   'P 1'
#
loop_
_entity.id
_entity.type
_entity.pdbx_description
1 polymer ?
#
loop_
_entity_poly.entity_id
_entity_poly.type
_entity_poly.pdbx_seq_one_letter_code
_entity_poly.pdbx_strand_id
1 'polypeptide(L)'
;MTLLYLSLIIILFITSKSDFVPLFNGKNLDGWELENGKALFNLEDGVIIGTYTSGTLNTFQCTRESYFDFIFAFEAHLGEETN
;
A
#
# COMPACT_ATOMS: atom_id res chain seq x y z
N MET A 1 45.55 -2.41 -7.93
CA MET A 1 44.88 -1.41 -7.07
C MET A 1 43.58 -0.91 -7.68
N THR A 2 43.53 -0.56 -8.97
CA THR A 2 42.28 -0.21 -9.70
C THR A 2 41.21 -1.31 -9.75
N LEU A 3 41.58 -2.59 -9.88
CA LEU A 3 40.60 -3.69 -9.82
C LEU A 3 39.89 -3.82 -8.46
N LEU A 4 40.58 -3.45 -7.35
CA LEU A 4 40.02 -3.52 -6.00
C LEU A 4 38.96 -2.42 -5.77
N TYR A 5 39.20 -1.24 -6.35
CA TYR A 5 38.22 -0.15 -6.36
C TYR A 5 37.01 -0.49 -7.24
N LEU A 6 37.21 -1.16 -8.39
CA LEU A 6 36.12 -1.58 -9.27
C LEU A 6 35.23 -2.65 -8.61
N SER A 7 35.81 -3.61 -7.87
CA SER A 7 35.02 -4.60 -7.13
C SER A 7 34.23 -4.01 -5.96
N LEU A 8 34.75 -2.96 -5.31
CA LEU A 8 34.05 -2.29 -4.20
C LEU A 8 32.81 -1.50 -4.67
N ILE A 9 32.87 -0.93 -5.88
CA ILE A 9 31.75 -0.21 -6.50
C ILE A 9 30.63 -1.18 -6.89
N ILE A 10 30.94 -2.39 -7.35
CA ILE A 10 29.94 -3.40 -7.75
C ILE A 10 29.12 -3.89 -6.54
N ILE A 11 29.74 -4.01 -5.36
CA ILE A 11 29.06 -4.48 -4.13
C ILE A 11 28.09 -3.41 -3.59
N LEU A 12 28.34 -2.13 -3.84
CA LEU A 12 27.46 -1.01 -3.45
C LEU A 12 26.13 -0.95 -4.22
N PHE A 13 26.01 -1.66 -5.35
CA PHE A 13 24.81 -1.66 -6.18
C PHE A 13 23.93 -2.90 -6.02
N ILE A 14 24.26 -3.82 -5.09
CA ILE A 14 23.39 -4.96 -4.79
C ILE A 14 22.25 -4.47 -3.89
N THR A 15 21.25 -3.82 -4.51
CA THR A 15 19.97 -3.59 -3.88
C THR A 15 19.11 -4.84 -4.03
N SER A 16 18.67 -5.45 -2.93
CA SER A 16 17.62 -6.48 -2.97
C SER A 16 16.32 -5.80 -3.36
N LYS A 17 16.01 -5.80 -4.66
CA LYS A 17 14.72 -5.32 -5.14
C LYS A 17 13.66 -6.30 -4.63
N SER A 18 12.70 -5.80 -3.87
CA SER A 18 11.51 -6.57 -3.49
C SER A 18 10.73 -6.93 -4.76
N ASP A 19 10.25 -8.16 -4.85
CA ASP A 19 9.36 -8.60 -5.93
C ASP A 19 7.93 -8.04 -5.77
N PHE A 20 7.64 -7.37 -4.63
CA PHE A 20 6.35 -6.72 -4.40
C PHE A 20 6.22 -5.42 -5.19
N VAL A 21 5.03 -5.23 -5.78
CA VAL A 21 4.62 -3.98 -6.43
C VAL A 21 3.79 -3.16 -5.43
N PRO A 22 4.17 -1.90 -5.12
CA PRO A 22 3.39 -1.05 -4.22
C PRO A 22 2.02 -0.73 -4.83
N LEU A 23 0.93 -1.08 -4.12
CA LEU A 23 -0.43 -0.69 -4.49
C LEU A 23 -0.80 0.72 -4.02
N PHE A 24 -0.22 1.16 -2.90
CA PHE A 24 -0.41 2.51 -2.36
C PHE A 24 0.86 3.33 -2.57
N ASN A 25 0.69 4.55 -3.07
CA ASN A 25 1.80 5.45 -3.40
C ASN A 25 2.25 6.34 -2.22
N GLY A 26 1.63 6.19 -1.05
CA GLY A 26 1.95 6.97 0.16
C GLY A 26 1.40 8.40 0.16
N LYS A 27 0.65 8.81 -0.86
CA LYS A 27 0.29 10.23 -1.09
C LYS A 27 -1.18 10.48 -1.40
N ASN A 28 -1.82 9.60 -2.17
CA ASN A 28 -3.21 9.72 -2.59
C ASN A 28 -3.82 8.34 -2.92
N LEU A 29 -5.11 8.31 -3.25
CA LEU A 29 -5.84 7.11 -3.63
C LEU A 29 -5.89 6.89 -5.15
N ASP A 30 -4.92 7.41 -5.90
CA ASP A 30 -4.83 7.17 -7.35
C ASP A 30 -4.68 5.68 -7.61
N GLY A 31 -5.50 5.15 -8.54
CA GLY A 31 -5.56 3.72 -8.83
C GLY A 31 -6.55 2.94 -7.94
N TRP A 32 -7.27 3.62 -7.05
CA TRP A 32 -8.28 3.02 -6.20
C TRP A 32 -9.69 3.56 -6.48
N GLU A 33 -10.71 2.82 -6.03
CA GLU A 33 -12.13 3.16 -6.11
C GLU A 33 -12.92 2.63 -4.91
N LEU A 34 -14.10 3.23 -4.66
CA LEU A 34 -15.00 2.81 -3.59
C LEU A 34 -16.06 1.85 -4.14
N GLU A 35 -16.29 0.77 -3.43
CA GLU A 35 -17.32 -0.21 -3.75
C GLU A 35 -18.40 -0.29 -2.65
N ASN A 36 -19.65 -0.44 -3.10
CA ASN A 36 -20.90 -0.59 -2.34
C ASN A 36 -21.37 0.61 -1.49
N GLY A 37 -20.62 0.95 -0.43
CA GLY A 37 -21.08 1.85 0.63
C GLY A 37 -20.64 3.31 0.46
N LYS A 38 -20.62 4.06 1.57
CA LYS A 38 -20.27 5.49 1.61
C LYS A 38 -19.33 5.87 2.75
N ALA A 39 -18.65 4.88 3.34
CA ALA A 39 -17.65 5.13 4.36
C ALA A 39 -16.49 5.95 3.78
N LEU A 40 -15.88 6.77 4.62
CA LEU A 40 -14.84 7.69 4.21
C LEU A 40 -13.47 7.03 4.34
N PHE A 41 -12.65 7.20 3.30
CA PHE A 41 -11.24 6.84 3.29
C PHE A 41 -10.41 8.10 3.06
N ASN A 42 -9.64 8.49 4.07
CA ASN A 42 -8.78 9.67 4.06
C ASN A 42 -7.31 9.27 4.18
N LEU A 43 -6.41 10.25 4.03
CA LEU A 43 -4.98 10.06 4.21
C LEU A 43 -4.45 10.94 5.32
N GLU A 44 -3.74 10.32 6.25
CA GLU A 44 -3.05 10.98 7.35
C GLU A 44 -1.69 10.30 7.55
N ASP A 45 -0.63 11.10 7.65
CA ASP A 45 0.74 10.65 7.89
C ASP A 45 1.22 9.49 6.99
N GLY A 46 0.79 9.48 5.74
CA GLY A 46 1.18 8.46 4.77
C GLY A 46 0.49 7.10 4.98
N VAL A 47 -0.66 7.09 5.66
CA VAL A 47 -1.49 5.90 5.90
C VAL A 47 -2.92 6.16 5.44
N ILE A 48 -3.60 5.12 4.97
CA ILE A 48 -5.03 5.16 4.64
C ILE A 48 -5.85 4.98 5.93
N ILE A 49 -6.69 5.96 6.24
CA ILE A 49 -7.60 5.95 7.39
C ILE A 49 -9.01 5.66 6.91
N GLY A 50 -9.54 4.48 7.26
CA GLY A 50 -10.94 4.12 7.05
C GLY A 50 -11.81 4.54 8.23
N THR A 51 -12.89 5.27 7.97
CA THR A 51 -13.82 5.74 9.00
C THR A 51 -15.19 5.08 8.86
N TYR A 52 -15.64 4.39 9.91
CA TYR A 52 -16.99 3.83 9.94
C TYR A 52 -18.05 4.92 9.74
N THR A 53 -19.06 4.62 8.92
CA THR A 53 -20.21 5.50 8.71
C THR A 53 -21.49 4.73 9.04
N SER A 54 -22.26 5.24 9.99
CA SER A 54 -23.48 4.57 10.45
C SER A 54 -24.60 4.65 9.40
N GLY A 55 -25.43 3.61 9.36
CA GLY A 55 -26.59 3.57 8.46
C GLY A 55 -26.26 3.39 6.98
N THR A 56 -25.01 3.04 6.62
CA THR A 56 -24.61 2.74 5.24
C THR A 56 -24.22 1.27 5.08
N LEU A 57 -24.23 0.78 3.83
CA LEU A 57 -23.63 -0.52 3.51
C LEU A 57 -22.14 -0.51 3.83
N ASN A 58 -21.57 -1.72 3.98
CA ASN A 58 -20.12 -1.89 4.05
C ASN A 58 -19.48 -1.29 2.80
N THR A 59 -18.40 -0.55 3.01
CA THR A 59 -17.67 0.15 1.94
C THR A 59 -16.30 -0.45 1.81
N PHE A 60 -15.90 -0.78 0.60
CA PHE A 60 -14.57 -1.33 0.33
C PHE A 60 -13.77 -0.33 -0.49
N GLN A 61 -12.51 -0.12 -0.10
CA GLN A 61 -11.54 0.61 -0.91
C GLN A 61 -10.79 -0.43 -1.76
N CYS A 62 -11.10 -0.46 -3.06
CA CYS A 62 -10.62 -1.47 -4.00
C CYS A 62 -9.60 -0.87 -4.97
N THR A 63 -8.67 -1.69 -5.47
CA THR A 63 -7.87 -1.31 -6.64
C THR A 63 -8.74 -1.31 -7.89
N ARG A 64 -8.52 -0.37 -8.81
CA ARG A 64 -9.18 -0.37 -10.13
C ARG A 64 -8.73 -1.54 -11.00
N GLU A 65 -7.48 -1.95 -10.80
CA GLU A 65 -6.93 -3.12 -11.46
C GLU A 65 -7.42 -4.41 -10.78
N SER A 66 -7.64 -5.45 -11.59
CA SER A 66 -8.01 -6.78 -11.13
C SER A 66 -6.80 -7.72 -11.17
N TYR A 67 -6.65 -8.53 -10.12
CA TYR A 67 -5.58 -9.50 -9.98
C TYR A 67 -6.16 -10.90 -9.77
N PHE A 68 -5.48 -11.94 -10.26
CA PHE A 68 -5.94 -13.32 -10.16
C PHE A 68 -5.03 -14.21 -9.30
N ASP A 69 -3.71 -14.16 -9.54
CA ASP A 69 -2.71 -14.96 -8.82
C ASP A 69 -1.62 -14.03 -8.27
N PHE A 70 -1.63 -13.82 -6.95
CA PHE A 70 -0.74 -12.86 -6.30
C PHE A 70 -0.55 -13.18 -4.81
N ILE A 71 0.55 -12.66 -4.26
CA ILE A 71 0.74 -12.54 -2.82
C ILE A 71 0.45 -11.08 -2.46
N PHE A 72 -0.52 -10.87 -1.58
CA PHE A 72 -0.85 -9.55 -1.05
C PHE A 72 -0.37 -9.41 0.39
N ALA A 73 0.28 -8.30 0.67
CA ALA A 73 0.77 -7.94 1.98
C ALA A 73 0.36 -6.50 2.30
N PHE A 74 -0.12 -6.28 3.51
CA PHE A 74 -0.43 -4.97 4.06
C PHE A 74 -0.29 -5.01 5.59
N GLU A 75 -0.14 -3.84 6.18
CA GLU A 75 -0.22 -3.64 7.63
C GLU A 75 -1.50 -2.88 7.95
N ALA A 76 -2.11 -3.21 9.07
CA ALA A 76 -3.30 -2.52 9.56
C ALA A 76 -3.24 -2.36 11.07
N HIS A 77 -3.81 -1.26 11.53
CA HIS A 77 -4.06 -0.98 12.92
C HIS A 77 -5.56 -0.80 13.11
N LEU A 78 -6.11 -1.50 14.11
CA LEU A 78 -7.52 -1.38 14.48
C LEU A 78 -7.61 -0.47 15.71
N GLY A 79 -8.37 0.63 15.62
CA GLY A 79 -8.60 1.51 16.75
C GLY A 79 -9.40 0.84 17.86
N GLU A 80 -9.42 1.43 19.06
CA GLU A 80 -10.15 0.86 20.21
C GLU A 80 -11.68 0.85 20.01
N GLU A 81 -12.21 1.81 19.24
CA GLU A 81 -13.64 1.93 18.94
C GLU A 81 -13.98 1.34 17.55
N THR A 82 -13.78 0.03 17.40
CA THR A 82 -14.32 -0.69 16.24
C THR A 82 -15.53 -1.53 16.63
N ASN A 83 -16.62 -1.37 15.88
CA ASN A 83 -17.85 -2.16 16.02
C ASN A 83 -17.63 -3.65 15.76
#